data_AF-A0A352AKF9-F1
#
_entry.id   AF-A0A352AKF9-F1
#
_cell.length_a   1.000
_cell.length_b   1.000
_cell.length_c   1.000
_cell.angle_alpha   90.00
_cell.angle_beta   90.00
_cell.angle_gamma   90.00
#
_symmetry.space_group_name_H-M   'P 1'
#
loop_
_entity.id
_entity.type
_entity.pdbx_description
1 polymer ?
#
loop_
_entity_poly.entity_id
_entity_poly.type
_entity_poly.pdbx_seq_one_letter_code
_entity_poly.pdbx_strand_id
1 'polypeptide(L)'
;MLLYISLFYVLKTVFRRWETDVALVMLNVSNKPAIAITLVIGLKFSIQELGSGGVIGWIQRILTAFLIIAVTYWIAQVFTQVIIYYLRVYARTTEAVWDDVLIPILETGLPILTYLIGISLFLQTLGVDLTGIGLAIGSITLVIGLAVKEILGDFFGGLVLLVDTPFQFGDVISFNNQTAVIKNIGVRVTKLYLIDSHCEVYTPNSSLGNKDIINLSRPTPHFAYSINIGVRVDADPVTATNILREILIGHPDTLGNLDEKLQNIDKFYGLSEAYGDRLSKKEAGRLRILAEKAVNTQLQTVEHAFDNLIEKIMLLEKGGLQTEEIRSLQQVYLSVAELVGLRLVKQGKGRRQRMRLEELPEMERQETLIGLVRQWYQAWLKDPDLVLEDRNILSDEWEQKIQILKIKMNKLFLKISNPGGDETRLDDYAQQFVKWVHEYFKESKTLWKEPKIRLMDIKGSGMEFTVKFYVDNIKLEHWERGYRVTNEVRREMVRRLRQAYIYNV
;
A
#
# COMPACT_ATOMS: atom_id res chain seq x y z
N MET A 1 17.63 35.33 35.39
CA MET A 1 16.15 35.23 35.51
C MET A 1 15.44 35.47 34.17
N LEU A 2 15.72 36.58 33.45
CA LEU A 2 15.14 36.86 32.13
C LEU A 2 15.42 35.77 31.07
N LEU A 3 16.63 35.21 31.05
CA LEU A 3 17.04 34.11 30.17
C LEU A 3 16.29 32.79 30.44
N TYR A 4 15.95 32.52 31.71
CA TYR A 4 15.13 31.38 32.10
C TYR A 4 13.67 31.58 31.66
N ILE A 5 13.14 32.79 31.85
CA ILE A 5 11.77 33.14 31.44
C ILE A 5 11.63 33.09 29.91
N SER A 6 12.64 33.54 29.16
CA SER A 6 12.64 33.47 27.69
C SER A 6 12.78 32.04 27.17
N LEU A 7 13.69 31.25 27.73
CA LEU A 7 13.87 29.83 27.37
C LEU A 7 12.61 29.02 27.69
N PHE A 8 11.99 29.28 28.85
CA PHE A 8 10.72 28.66 29.27
C PHE A 8 9.57 28.99 28.31
N TYR A 9 9.45 30.25 27.85
CA TYR A 9 8.42 30.66 26.89
C TYR A 9 8.64 30.07 25.49
N VAL A 10 9.90 30.00 25.03
CA VAL A 10 10.27 29.39 23.74
C VAL A 10 10.02 27.89 23.76
N LEU A 11 10.48 27.17 24.79
CA LEU A 11 10.21 25.74 24.98
C LEU A 11 8.71 25.48 25.04
N LYS A 12 7.95 26.26 25.84
CA LYS A 12 6.48 26.14 25.93
C LYS A 12 5.77 26.34 24.60
N THR A 13 6.29 27.19 23.72
CA THR A 13 5.71 27.48 22.40
C THR A 13 5.99 26.35 21.41
N VAL A 14 7.21 25.81 21.40
CA VAL A 14 7.63 24.67 20.57
C VAL A 14 6.91 23.39 21.01
N PHE A 15 6.74 23.16 22.31
CA PHE A 15 6.11 21.95 22.86
C PHE A 15 4.58 21.95 22.83
N ARG A 16 3.93 23.10 22.59
CA ARG A 16 2.47 23.19 22.42
C ARG A 16 1.95 22.45 21.18
N ARG A 17 2.86 21.99 20.30
CA ARG A 17 2.57 21.14 19.14
C ARG A 17 2.49 19.63 19.47
N TRP A 18 2.91 19.20 20.66
CA TRP A 18 2.92 17.81 21.10
C TRP A 18 1.69 17.53 21.99
N GLU A 19 1.31 16.25 22.15
CA GLU A 19 0.24 15.86 23.08
C GLU A 19 0.50 16.43 24.48
N THR A 20 -0.56 16.92 25.13
CA THR A 20 -0.49 17.73 26.37
C THR A 20 0.29 17.05 27.49
N ASP A 21 0.26 15.72 27.56
CA ASP A 21 0.89 14.95 28.63
C ASP A 21 2.41 14.85 28.45
N VAL A 22 2.91 14.74 27.20
CA VAL A 22 4.36 14.64 26.91
C VAL A 22 5.05 15.94 27.27
N ALA A 23 4.44 17.05 26.81
CA ALA A 23 4.94 18.37 27.07
C ALA A 23 5.03 18.66 28.58
N LEU A 24 4.04 18.23 29.36
CA LEU A 24 3.95 18.50 30.79
C LEU A 24 4.96 17.69 31.62
N VAL A 25 5.13 16.40 31.29
CA VAL A 25 6.16 15.55 31.91
C VAL A 25 7.56 16.09 31.57
N MET A 26 7.83 16.39 30.30
CA MET A 26 9.13 16.91 29.88
C MET A 26 9.48 18.25 30.54
N LEU A 27 8.50 19.12 30.74
CA LEU A 27 8.67 20.39 31.45
C LEU A 27 9.01 20.17 32.94
N ASN A 28 8.33 19.24 33.60
CA ASN A 28 8.58 18.91 35.00
C ASN A 28 9.98 18.31 35.22
N VAL A 29 10.37 17.37 34.35
CA VAL A 29 11.71 16.73 34.39
C VAL A 29 12.81 17.75 34.11
N SER A 30 12.57 18.70 33.20
CA SER A 30 13.57 19.69 32.80
C SER A 30 13.68 20.89 33.73
N ASN A 31 12.70 21.15 34.59
CA ASN A 31 12.62 22.37 35.39
C ASN A 31 13.84 22.58 36.30
N LYS A 32 14.14 21.61 37.18
CA LYS A 32 15.27 21.68 38.12
C LYS A 32 16.63 21.80 37.43
N PRO A 33 16.99 20.94 36.45
CA PRO A 33 18.27 21.07 35.75
C PRO A 33 18.37 22.33 34.89
N ALA A 34 17.30 22.79 34.24
CA ALA A 34 17.33 24.02 33.45
C ALA A 34 17.63 25.25 34.30
N ILE A 35 17.10 25.33 35.52
CA ILE A 35 17.43 26.40 36.48
C ILE A 35 18.91 26.33 36.86
N ALA A 36 19.43 25.14 37.20
CA ALA A 36 20.82 24.95 37.57
C ALA A 36 21.77 25.33 36.41
N ILE A 37 21.50 24.87 35.20
CA ILE A 37 22.27 25.20 33.99
C ILE A 37 22.25 26.71 33.75
N THR A 38 21.08 27.35 33.82
CA THR A 38 20.96 28.80 33.58
C THR A 38 21.71 29.62 34.62
N LEU A 39 21.69 29.20 35.90
CA LEU A 39 22.45 29.84 36.96
C LEU A 39 23.96 29.72 36.73
N VAL A 40 24.45 28.53 36.38
CA VAL A 40 25.87 28.26 36.14
C VAL A 40 26.38 29.01 34.92
N ILE A 41 25.60 29.06 33.83
CA ILE A 41 25.91 29.86 32.64
C ILE A 41 26.00 31.33 33.00
N GLY A 42 25.00 31.86 33.72
CA GLY A 42 25.00 33.26 34.16
C GLY A 42 26.21 33.59 35.01
N LEU A 43 26.57 32.72 35.96
CA LEU A 43 27.74 32.90 36.81
C LEU A 43 29.05 32.88 35.99
N LYS A 44 29.15 31.97 35.02
CA LYS A 44 30.31 31.86 34.13
C LYS A 44 30.51 33.12 33.30
N PHE A 45 29.44 33.67 32.70
CA PHE A 45 29.49 34.93 31.96
C PHE A 45 29.93 36.10 32.86
N SER A 46 29.36 36.23 34.06
CA SER A 46 29.74 37.30 34.99
C SER A 46 31.22 37.25 35.39
N ILE A 47 31.77 36.05 35.57
CA ILE A 47 33.17 35.85 35.96
C ILE A 47 34.13 36.07 34.77
N GLN A 48 33.66 35.87 33.54
CA GLN A 48 34.46 36.11 32.34
C GLN A 48 34.82 37.59 32.15
N GLU A 49 33.92 38.50 32.53
CA GLU A 49 34.16 39.96 32.48
C GLU A 49 35.25 40.44 33.47
N LEU A 50 35.60 39.63 34.48
CA LEU A 50 36.63 39.96 35.48
C LEU A 50 38.08 39.70 35.00
N GLY A 51 38.27 39.20 33.77
CA GLY A 51 39.58 38.94 33.15
C GLY A 51 40.06 37.48 33.23
N SER A 52 41.26 37.21 32.71
CA SER A 52 41.80 35.83 32.54
C SER A 52 43.00 35.49 33.44
N GLY A 53 43.03 36.05 34.67
CA GLY A 53 44.05 35.70 35.66
C GLY A 53 43.99 34.22 36.09
N GLY A 54 45.09 33.68 36.63
CA GLY A 54 45.21 32.24 36.95
C GLY A 54 44.07 31.67 37.81
N VAL A 55 43.65 32.39 38.85
CA VAL A 55 42.53 31.99 39.73
C VAL A 55 41.19 31.99 38.98
N ILE A 56 40.96 32.99 38.12
CA ILE A 56 39.72 33.11 37.34
C ILE A 56 39.62 31.97 36.32
N GLY A 57 40.74 31.60 35.69
CA GLY A 57 40.80 30.44 34.78
C GLY A 57 40.43 29.12 35.47
N TRP A 58 40.90 28.88 36.69
CA TRP A 58 40.51 27.69 37.47
C TRP A 58 39.02 27.67 37.81
N ILE A 59 38.46 28.81 38.21
CA ILE A 59 37.03 28.94 38.49
C ILE A 59 36.20 28.65 37.22
N GLN A 60 36.61 29.17 36.06
CA GLN A 60 35.92 28.89 34.79
C GLN A 60 35.95 27.41 34.40
N ARG A 61 37.05 26.69 34.67
CA ARG A 61 37.14 25.24 34.44
C ARG A 61 36.19 24.47 35.33
N ILE A 62 36.14 24.79 36.63
CA ILE A 62 35.21 24.17 37.59
C ILE A 62 33.75 24.40 37.18
N LEU A 63 33.40 25.64 36.77
CA LEU A 63 32.06 25.95 36.30
C LEU A 63 31.69 25.19 35.03
N THR A 64 32.64 25.02 34.11
CA THR A 64 32.43 24.24 32.90
C THR A 64 32.23 22.75 33.22
N ALA A 65 33.01 22.21 34.16
CA ALA A 65 32.87 20.84 34.64
C ALA A 65 31.50 20.59 35.29
N PHE A 66 31.04 21.53 36.13
CA PHE A 66 29.72 21.46 36.75
C PHE A 66 28.58 21.58 35.73
N LEU A 67 28.74 22.42 34.71
CA LEU A 67 27.79 22.54 33.60
C LEU A 67 27.68 21.21 32.83
N ILE A 68 28.80 20.56 32.50
CA ILE A 68 28.81 19.26 31.81
C ILE A 68 28.05 18.21 32.63
N ILE A 69 28.29 18.13 33.94
CA ILE A 69 27.58 17.22 34.83
C ILE A 69 26.08 17.51 34.83
N ALA A 70 25.68 18.78 34.98
CA ALA A 70 24.28 19.19 35.00
C ALA A 70 23.56 18.86 33.68
N VAL A 71 24.21 19.09 32.54
CA VAL A 71 23.66 18.75 31.21
C VAL A 71 23.59 17.24 31.01
N THR A 72 24.63 16.49 31.40
CA THR A 72 24.65 15.02 31.29
C THR A 72 23.52 14.40 32.09
N TYR A 73 23.35 14.84 33.35
CA TYR A 73 22.25 14.39 34.21
C TYR A 73 20.89 14.74 33.62
N TRP A 74 20.73 15.96 33.10
CA TRP A 74 19.48 16.40 32.46
C TRP A 74 19.13 15.53 31.25
N ILE A 75 20.08 15.26 30.36
CA ILE A 75 19.86 14.42 29.18
C ILE A 75 19.46 13.01 29.61
N ALA A 76 20.17 12.41 30.57
CA ALA A 76 19.85 11.07 31.07
C ALA A 76 18.43 11.02 31.70
N GLN A 77 18.05 12.04 32.45
CA GLN A 77 16.71 12.20 33.04
C GLN A 77 15.62 12.35 31.98
N VAL A 78 15.83 13.17 30.94
CA VAL A 78 14.86 13.31 29.84
C VAL A 78 14.67 11.99 29.10
N PHE A 79 15.75 11.26 28.81
CA PHE A 79 15.64 9.95 28.17
C PHE A 79 14.87 8.95 29.03
N THR A 80 15.24 8.81 30.30
CA THR A 80 14.64 7.81 31.19
C THR A 80 13.20 8.12 31.57
N GLN A 81 12.89 9.38 31.88
CA GLN A 81 11.58 9.76 32.44
C GLN A 81 10.57 10.19 31.38
N VAL A 82 11.03 10.59 30.19
CA VAL A 82 10.14 11.01 29.09
C VAL A 82 10.12 9.93 28.03
N ILE A 83 11.25 9.67 27.35
CA ILE A 83 11.27 8.84 26.16
C ILE A 83 10.88 7.39 26.47
N ILE A 84 11.42 6.79 27.53
CA ILE A 84 11.14 5.39 27.89
C ILE A 84 9.75 5.22 28.47
N TYR A 85 9.29 6.19 29.28
CA TYR A 85 7.93 6.19 29.79
C TYR A 85 6.91 6.11 28.64
N TYR A 86 7.07 6.96 27.62
CA TYR A 86 6.20 6.93 26.44
C TYR A 86 6.38 5.68 25.58
N LEU A 87 7.61 5.18 25.43
CA LEU A 87 7.86 3.93 24.70
C LEU A 87 7.12 2.75 25.34
N ARG A 88 7.14 2.63 26.68
CA ARG A 88 6.40 1.59 27.41
C ARG A 88 4.89 1.73 27.31
N VAL A 89 4.37 2.96 27.34
CA VAL A 89 2.92 3.20 27.16
C VAL A 89 2.48 2.79 25.76
N TYR A 90 3.28 3.10 24.73
CA TYR A 90 3.01 2.74 23.34
C TYR A 90 3.20 1.24 23.05
N ALA A 91 4.19 0.60 23.67
CA ALA A 91 4.43 -0.83 23.49
C ALA A 91 3.29 -1.68 24.09
N ARG A 92 2.71 -1.29 25.24
CA ARG A 92 1.57 -1.99 25.86
C ARG A 92 0.29 -2.03 25.01
N THR A 93 0.14 -1.15 24.03
CA THR A 93 -1.03 -1.12 23.13
C THR A 93 -0.83 -1.91 21.84
N THR A 94 0.37 -2.44 21.60
CA THR A 94 0.72 -3.20 20.40
C THR A 94 1.24 -4.58 20.82
N GLU A 95 0.71 -5.69 20.30
CA GLU A 95 1.18 -7.07 20.58
C GLU A 95 2.62 -7.37 20.07
N ALA A 96 3.44 -6.34 19.88
CA ALA A 96 4.74 -6.46 19.28
C ALA A 96 5.81 -6.65 20.37
N VAL A 97 6.73 -7.59 20.13
CA VAL A 97 7.82 -8.10 21.00
C VAL A 97 8.88 -7.04 21.39
N TRP A 98 8.56 -5.75 21.28
CA TRP A 98 9.44 -4.64 21.66
C TRP A 98 9.67 -4.55 23.17
N ASP A 99 8.65 -4.91 23.95
CA ASP A 99 8.61 -4.72 25.40
C ASP A 99 9.74 -5.49 26.12
N ASP A 100 10.04 -6.71 25.67
CA ASP A 100 10.92 -7.60 26.43
C ASP A 100 12.41 -7.44 26.10
N VAL A 101 12.75 -6.84 24.95
CA VAL A 101 14.15 -6.77 24.48
C VAL A 101 14.62 -5.34 24.21
N LEU A 102 13.87 -4.53 23.45
CA LEU A 102 14.36 -3.20 23.05
C LEU A 102 14.28 -2.19 24.21
N ILE A 103 13.19 -2.22 24.97
CA ILE A 103 13.00 -1.27 26.08
C ILE A 103 14.07 -1.43 27.16
N PRO A 104 14.39 -2.65 27.65
CA PRO A 104 15.48 -2.83 28.63
C PRO A 104 16.84 -2.37 28.11
N ILE A 105 17.12 -2.57 26.82
CA ILE A 105 18.37 -2.12 26.17
C ILE A 105 18.43 -0.59 26.13
N LEU A 106 17.35 0.10 25.75
CA LEU A 106 17.30 1.56 25.73
C LEU A 106 17.33 2.16 27.15
N GLU A 107 16.69 1.50 28.12
CA GLU A 107 16.65 1.91 29.52
C GLU A 107 17.98 1.84 30.23
N THR A 108 18.78 0.84 29.87
CA THR A 108 20.08 0.65 30.50
C THR A 108 21.19 1.26 29.65
N GLY A 109 21.19 0.99 28.35
CA GLY A 109 22.28 1.34 27.43
C GLY A 109 22.41 2.83 27.17
N LEU A 110 21.30 3.55 26.93
CA LEU A 110 21.35 4.97 26.59
C LEU A 110 21.83 5.86 27.75
N PRO A 111 21.38 5.65 29.01
CA PRO A 111 21.92 6.37 30.15
C PRO A 111 23.39 6.05 30.39
N ILE A 112 23.81 4.78 30.28
CA ILE A 112 25.23 4.40 30.40
C ILE A 112 26.06 5.15 29.37
N LEU A 113 25.64 5.18 28.11
CA LEU A 113 26.35 5.90 27.04
C LEU A 113 26.43 7.41 27.34
N THR A 114 25.32 8.00 27.79
CA THR A 114 25.24 9.42 28.17
C THR A 114 26.22 9.74 29.30
N TYR A 115 26.28 8.91 30.33
CA TYR A 115 27.22 9.08 31.45
C TYR A 115 28.67 8.87 31.02
N LEU A 116 28.96 7.89 30.17
CA LEU A 116 30.32 7.68 29.64
C LEU A 116 30.82 8.92 28.88
N ILE A 117 29.97 9.49 28.01
CA ILE A 117 30.29 10.72 27.27
C ILE A 117 30.46 11.89 28.24
N GLY A 118 29.54 12.05 29.20
CA GLY A 118 29.60 13.12 30.19
C GLY A 118 30.84 13.07 31.08
N ILE A 119 31.23 11.88 31.55
CA ILE A 119 32.46 11.65 32.33
C ILE A 119 33.69 11.96 31.48
N SER A 120 33.71 11.52 30.22
CA SER A 120 34.80 11.84 29.29
C SER A 120 34.96 13.35 29.11
N LEU A 121 33.87 14.07 28.84
CA LEU A 121 33.90 15.53 28.72
C LEU A 121 34.34 16.21 30.03
N PHE A 122 33.88 15.71 31.18
CA PHE A 122 34.28 16.20 32.49
C PHE A 122 35.79 16.04 32.73
N LEU A 123 36.34 14.86 32.48
CA LEU A 123 37.78 14.58 32.66
C LEU A 123 38.65 15.45 31.72
N GLN A 124 38.19 15.76 30.51
CA GLN A 124 38.90 16.70 29.62
C GLN A 124 38.98 18.11 30.21
N THR A 125 37.96 18.57 30.95
CA THR A 125 38.04 19.89 31.63
C THR A 125 39.10 19.95 32.73
N LEU A 126 39.46 18.79 33.28
CA LEU A 126 40.52 18.65 34.27
C LEU A 126 41.92 18.50 33.64
N GLY A 127 42.02 18.48 32.30
CA GLY A 127 43.30 18.33 31.60
C GLY A 127 43.77 16.89 31.44
N VAL A 128 42.90 15.90 31.64
CA VAL A 128 43.21 14.49 31.38
C VAL A 128 43.19 14.24 29.88
N ASP A 129 44.26 13.67 29.33
CA ASP A 129 44.30 13.22 27.95
C ASP A 129 43.53 11.89 27.81
N LEU A 130 42.40 11.95 27.11
CA LEU A 130 41.54 10.80 26.85
C LEU A 130 41.73 10.22 25.44
N THR A 131 42.74 10.65 24.69
CA THR A 131 42.93 10.23 23.29
C THR A 131 43.03 8.71 23.18
N GLY A 132 43.79 8.05 24.07
CA GLY A 132 43.90 6.59 24.10
C GLY A 132 42.60 5.86 24.45
N ILE A 133 41.83 6.41 25.40
CA ILE A 133 40.52 5.86 25.81
C ILE A 133 39.49 6.06 24.69
N GLY A 134 39.50 7.22 24.02
CA GLY A 134 38.65 7.53 22.88
C GLY A 134 38.89 6.58 21.70
N LEU A 135 40.14 6.23 21.41
CA LEU A 135 40.47 5.22 20.39
C LEU A 135 39.93 3.84 20.73
N ALA A 136 40.04 3.42 22.00
CA ALA A 136 39.49 2.15 22.47
C ALA A 136 37.95 2.12 22.38
N ILE A 137 37.28 3.18 22.85
CA ILE A 137 35.81 3.31 22.77
C ILE A 137 35.35 3.35 21.31
N GLY A 138 36.05 4.07 20.43
CA GLY A 138 35.74 4.14 19.01
C GLY A 138 35.83 2.76 18.33
N SER A 139 36.84 1.97 18.69
CA SER A 139 37.02 0.60 18.18
C SER A 139 35.89 -0.34 18.64
N ILE A 140 35.52 -0.30 19.93
CA ILE A 140 34.41 -1.07 20.48
C ILE A 140 33.08 -0.67 19.81
N THR A 141 32.86 0.64 19.64
CA THR A 141 31.67 1.18 18.97
C THR A 141 31.56 0.67 17.53
N LEU A 142 32.69 0.58 16.80
CA LEU A 142 32.71 0.05 15.44
C LEU A 142 32.31 -1.43 15.39
N VAL A 143 32.84 -2.26 16.31
CA VAL A 143 32.48 -3.69 16.40
C VAL A 143 30.99 -3.86 16.73
N ILE A 144 30.47 -3.11 17.71
CA ILE A 144 29.05 -3.13 18.07
C ILE A 144 28.19 -2.65 16.89
N GLY A 145 28.60 -1.58 16.21
CA GLY A 145 27.91 -1.05 15.04
C GLY A 145 27.83 -2.07 13.91
N LEU A 146 28.92 -2.81 13.65
CA LEU A 146 28.93 -3.91 12.68
C LEU A 146 27.99 -5.05 13.10
N ALA A 147 27.95 -5.40 14.38
CA ALA A 147 27.06 -6.44 14.90
C ALA A 147 25.57 -6.07 14.78
N VAL A 148 25.22 -4.79 14.95
CA VAL A 148 23.83 -4.30 14.91
C VAL A 148 23.39 -3.90 13.49
N LYS A 149 24.32 -3.80 12.54
CA LYS A 149 24.08 -3.36 11.16
C LYS A 149 22.88 -4.06 10.49
N GLU A 150 22.76 -5.37 10.63
CA GLU A 150 21.67 -6.15 10.00
C GLU A 150 20.30 -5.80 10.60
N ILE A 151 20.22 -5.63 11.92
CA ILE A 151 18.97 -5.29 12.62
C ILE A 151 18.48 -3.90 12.17
N LEU A 152 19.40 -2.93 12.07
CA LEU A 152 19.09 -1.59 11.56
C LEU A 152 18.70 -1.65 10.07
N GLY A 153 19.38 -2.47 9.28
CA GLY A 153 19.04 -2.69 7.88
C GLY A 153 17.61 -3.21 7.72
N ASP A 154 17.21 -4.20 8.52
CA ASP A 154 15.84 -4.73 8.51
C ASP A 154 14.80 -3.68 8.95
N PHE A 155 15.11 -2.87 9.95
CA PHE A 155 14.22 -1.79 10.41
C PHE A 155 14.00 -0.73 9.31
N PHE A 156 15.08 -0.21 8.73
CA PHE A 156 14.98 0.77 7.66
C PHE A 156 14.38 0.17 6.39
N GLY A 157 14.68 -1.10 6.09
CA GLY A 157 14.01 -1.85 5.03
C GLY A 157 12.50 -1.92 5.25
N GLY A 158 12.05 -2.17 6.49
CA GLY A 158 10.64 -2.12 6.85
C GLY A 158 10.01 -0.74 6.65
N LEU A 159 10.71 0.33 7.05
CA LEU A 159 10.26 1.70 6.83
C LEU A 159 10.11 2.02 5.34
N VAL A 160 11.07 1.63 4.51
CA VAL A 160 11.02 1.81 3.05
C VAL A 160 9.84 1.05 2.45
N LEU A 161 9.64 -0.22 2.85
CA LEU A 161 8.48 -1.01 2.40
C LEU A 161 7.14 -0.38 2.79
N LEU A 162 7.06 0.30 3.95
CA LEU A 162 5.87 1.03 4.39
C LEU A 162 5.64 2.34 3.64
N VAL A 163 6.70 3.02 3.20
CA VAL A 163 6.61 4.28 2.46
C VAL A 163 6.27 4.02 0.99
N ASP A 164 7.02 3.13 0.35
CA ASP A 164 6.86 2.85 -1.07
C ASP A 164 5.69 1.89 -1.34
N THR A 165 5.32 1.05 -0.36
CA THR A 165 4.22 0.07 -0.43
C THR A 165 4.19 -0.77 -1.72
N PRO A 166 5.30 -1.43 -2.10
CA PRO A 166 5.35 -2.24 -3.33
C PRO A 166 4.35 -3.42 -3.33
N PHE A 167 3.92 -3.83 -2.13
CA PHE A 167 2.88 -4.83 -1.91
C PHE A 167 2.12 -4.51 -0.62
N GLN A 168 0.92 -5.06 -0.48
CA GLN A 168 0.06 -4.93 0.70
C GLN A 168 -0.31 -6.31 1.28
N PHE A 169 -0.88 -6.30 2.48
CA PHE A 169 -1.50 -7.49 3.05
C PHE A 169 -2.45 -8.16 2.05
N GLY A 170 -2.32 -9.47 1.86
CA GLY A 170 -3.12 -10.24 0.91
C GLY A 170 -2.63 -10.22 -0.54
N ASP A 171 -1.62 -9.43 -0.89
CA ASP A 171 -1.02 -9.50 -2.23
C ASP A 171 -0.30 -10.84 -2.44
N VAL A 172 -0.38 -11.36 -3.66
CA VAL A 172 0.38 -12.51 -4.14
C VAL A 172 1.62 -11.97 -4.83
N ILE A 173 2.78 -12.36 -4.33
CA ILE A 173 4.07 -11.95 -4.88
C ILE A 173 4.86 -13.18 -5.34
N SER A 174 5.69 -13.00 -6.36
CA SER A 174 6.72 -13.95 -6.72
C SER A 174 8.09 -13.36 -6.49
N PHE A 175 8.95 -14.13 -5.82
CA PHE A 175 10.35 -13.79 -5.54
C PHE A 175 11.17 -15.08 -5.57
N ASN A 176 12.37 -15.06 -6.17
CA ASN A 176 13.25 -16.25 -6.29
C ASN A 176 12.53 -17.51 -6.79
N ASN A 177 11.65 -17.39 -7.79
CA ASN A 177 10.84 -18.47 -8.35
C ASN A 177 9.90 -19.15 -7.36
N GLN A 178 9.63 -18.54 -6.20
CA GLN A 178 8.60 -18.96 -5.27
C GLN A 178 7.41 -18.02 -5.36
N THR A 179 6.20 -18.55 -5.15
CA THR A 179 4.98 -17.74 -5.06
C THR A 179 4.48 -17.73 -3.63
N ALA A 180 4.25 -16.53 -3.09
CA ALA A 180 3.80 -16.36 -1.72
C ALA A 180 2.74 -15.29 -1.57
N VAL A 181 2.00 -15.39 -0.47
CA VAL A 181 0.97 -14.44 -0.06
C VAL A 181 1.48 -13.62 1.11
N ILE A 182 1.35 -12.30 1.04
CA ILE A 182 1.70 -11.41 2.16
C ILE A 182 0.70 -11.64 3.30
N LYS A 183 1.16 -12.16 4.43
CA LYS A 183 0.33 -12.37 5.64
C LYS A 183 0.49 -11.26 6.68
N ASN A 184 1.68 -10.67 6.80
CA ASN A 184 1.90 -9.53 7.69
C ASN A 184 3.18 -8.79 7.30
N ILE A 185 3.19 -7.47 7.38
CA ILE A 185 4.38 -6.64 7.20
C ILE A 185 4.76 -6.13 8.59
N GLY A 186 5.67 -6.83 9.25
CA GLY A 186 6.22 -6.39 10.53
C GLY A 186 7.33 -5.35 10.32
N VAL A 187 7.79 -4.76 11.42
CA VAL A 187 8.81 -3.70 11.37
C VAL A 187 10.19 -4.22 10.94
N ARG A 188 10.55 -5.45 11.32
CA ARG A 188 11.81 -6.11 10.94
C ARG A 188 11.63 -7.19 9.87
N VAL A 189 10.52 -7.90 9.93
CA VAL A 189 10.30 -9.15 9.17
C VAL A 189 8.93 -9.11 8.53
N THR A 190 8.85 -9.53 7.27
CA THR A 190 7.61 -9.76 6.55
C THR A 190 7.26 -11.24 6.62
N LYS A 191 6.03 -11.54 7.04
CA LYS A 191 5.47 -12.89 7.11
C LYS A 191 4.82 -13.23 5.77
N LEU A 192 5.33 -14.27 5.14
CA LEU A 192 4.93 -14.77 3.84
C LEU A 192 4.32 -16.17 4.00
N TYR A 193 3.33 -16.50 3.20
CA TYR A 193 2.81 -17.85 3.10
C TYR A 193 3.12 -18.41 1.71
N LEU A 194 3.98 -19.43 1.64
CA LEU A 194 4.35 -20.08 0.38
C LEU A 194 3.20 -20.99 -0.07
N ILE A 195 2.69 -20.74 -1.28
CA ILE A 195 1.52 -21.45 -1.81
C ILE A 195 1.87 -22.91 -2.08
N ASP A 196 2.97 -23.15 -2.80
CA ASP A 196 3.35 -24.49 -3.26
C ASP A 196 3.77 -25.44 -2.11
N SER A 197 4.42 -24.90 -1.07
CA SER A 197 4.92 -25.69 0.06
C SER A 197 4.02 -25.65 1.29
N HIS A 198 2.90 -24.94 1.22
CA HIS A 198 1.89 -24.83 2.30
C HIS A 198 2.51 -24.47 3.68
N CYS A 199 3.42 -23.49 3.71
CA CYS A 199 4.12 -23.11 4.95
C CYS A 199 4.37 -21.61 5.06
N GLU A 200 4.56 -21.14 6.29
CA GLU A 200 4.87 -19.73 6.57
C GLU A 200 6.39 -19.52 6.60
N VAL A 201 6.84 -18.45 5.93
CA VAL A 201 8.23 -18.02 5.89
C VAL A 201 8.35 -16.59 6.39
N TYR A 202 9.34 -16.38 7.24
CA TYR A 202 9.64 -15.09 7.86
C TYR A 202 10.87 -14.50 7.19
N THR A 203 10.67 -13.49 6.35
CA THR A 203 11.75 -12.89 5.56
C THR A 203 12.14 -11.53 6.14
N PRO A 204 13.43 -11.28 6.45
CA PRO A 204 13.89 -9.96 6.87
C PRO A 204 13.58 -8.90 5.81
N ASN A 205 13.09 -7.74 6.25
CA ASN A 205 12.63 -6.69 5.35
C ASN A 205 13.75 -6.16 4.45
N SER A 206 14.99 -6.10 4.95
CA SER A 206 16.16 -5.70 4.14
C SER A 206 16.43 -6.71 3.02
N SER A 207 16.27 -8.00 3.30
CA SER A 207 16.43 -9.07 2.31
C SER A 207 15.33 -9.00 1.23
N LEU A 208 14.11 -8.65 1.63
CA LEU A 208 12.99 -8.51 0.70
C LEU A 208 13.12 -7.26 -0.16
N GLY A 209 13.48 -6.11 0.42
CA GLY A 209 13.67 -4.85 -0.30
C GLY A 209 14.86 -4.84 -1.26
N ASN A 210 15.85 -5.71 -1.07
CA ASN A 210 17.00 -5.85 -1.97
C ASN A 210 16.78 -6.85 -3.12
N LYS A 211 15.58 -7.45 -3.23
CA LYS A 211 15.24 -8.43 -4.27
C LYS A 211 14.25 -7.83 -5.25
N ASP A 212 14.28 -8.33 -6.49
CA ASP A 212 13.21 -8.07 -7.44
C ASP A 212 11.93 -8.79 -6.98
N ILE A 213 10.88 -8.03 -6.72
CA ILE A 213 9.57 -8.54 -6.30
C ILE A 213 8.59 -8.37 -7.45
N ILE A 214 8.03 -9.48 -7.92
CA ILE A 214 6.99 -9.47 -8.93
C ILE A 214 5.64 -9.53 -8.21
N ASN A 215 4.91 -8.41 -8.15
CA ASN A 215 3.57 -8.41 -7.57
C ASN A 215 2.56 -8.94 -8.59
N LEU A 216 2.00 -10.13 -8.33
CA LEU A 216 1.03 -10.81 -9.20
C LEU A 216 -0.41 -10.36 -8.95
N SER A 217 -0.66 -9.66 -7.84
CA SER A 217 -1.97 -9.08 -7.52
C SER A 217 -2.20 -7.72 -8.18
N ARG A 218 -1.14 -7.05 -8.67
CA ARG A 218 -1.18 -5.67 -9.17
C ARG A 218 -0.76 -5.55 -10.63
N PRO A 219 -1.37 -4.63 -11.41
CA PRO A 219 -2.52 -3.79 -11.05
C PRO A 219 -3.82 -4.60 -10.92
N THR A 220 -3.84 -5.82 -11.46
CA THR A 220 -4.99 -6.73 -11.44
C THR A 220 -4.51 -8.15 -11.15
N PRO A 221 -5.33 -9.02 -10.52
CA PRO A 221 -4.96 -10.41 -10.24
C PRO A 221 -5.02 -11.34 -11.47
N HIS A 222 -4.98 -10.76 -12.67
CA HIS A 222 -4.96 -11.49 -13.93
C HIS A 222 -3.58 -12.11 -14.13
N PHE A 223 -3.50 -13.41 -14.44
CA PHE A 223 -2.22 -14.09 -14.64
C PHE A 223 -2.19 -14.93 -15.90
N ALA A 224 -1.03 -14.95 -16.56
CA ALA A 224 -0.85 -15.67 -17.81
C ALA A 224 -0.39 -17.12 -17.57
N TYR A 225 -1.10 -18.07 -18.16
CA TYR A 225 -0.74 -19.48 -18.21
C TYR A 225 -0.34 -19.88 -19.64
N SER A 226 0.46 -20.93 -19.77
CA SER A 226 0.87 -21.49 -21.06
C SER A 226 0.70 -23.00 -21.09
N ILE A 227 0.13 -23.53 -22.17
CA ILE A 227 -0.03 -24.97 -22.41
C ILE A 227 0.67 -25.29 -23.72
N ASN A 228 1.56 -26.29 -23.70
CA ASN A 228 2.09 -26.89 -24.91
C ASN A 228 1.21 -28.07 -25.32
N ILE A 229 0.86 -28.15 -26.60
CA ILE A 229 0.04 -29.22 -27.15
C ILE A 229 0.54 -29.68 -28.52
N GLY A 230 0.60 -31.00 -28.68
CA GLY A 230 0.98 -31.65 -29.93
C GLY A 230 -0.22 -31.80 -30.88
N VAL A 231 -0.01 -31.40 -32.13
CA VAL A 231 -0.92 -31.59 -33.26
C VAL A 231 -0.20 -32.45 -34.29
N ARG A 232 -0.91 -33.30 -35.04
CA ARG A 232 -0.29 -34.13 -36.08
C ARG A 232 0.28 -33.25 -37.21
N VAL A 233 1.38 -33.67 -37.82
CA VAL A 233 2.03 -32.92 -38.93
C VAL A 233 1.17 -32.84 -40.19
N ASP A 234 0.30 -33.82 -40.43
CA ASP A 234 -0.59 -33.84 -41.59
C ASP A 234 -1.86 -32.96 -41.41
N ALA A 235 -2.05 -32.37 -40.23
CA ALA A 235 -3.16 -31.47 -39.95
C ALA A 235 -2.94 -30.07 -40.55
N ASP A 236 -4.01 -29.40 -40.96
CA ASP A 236 -3.96 -27.98 -41.31
C ASP A 236 -3.70 -27.12 -40.05
N PRO A 237 -2.58 -26.36 -39.99
CA PRO A 237 -2.26 -25.50 -38.85
C PRO A 237 -3.33 -24.43 -38.57
N VAL A 238 -4.02 -23.95 -39.61
CA VAL A 238 -5.07 -22.93 -39.47
C VAL A 238 -6.28 -23.52 -38.75
N THR A 239 -6.72 -24.71 -39.15
CA THR A 239 -7.78 -25.46 -38.48
C THR A 239 -7.44 -25.73 -37.01
N ALA A 240 -6.22 -26.18 -36.71
CA ALA A 240 -5.77 -26.39 -35.33
C ALA A 240 -5.79 -25.08 -34.51
N THR A 241 -5.28 -23.99 -35.09
CA THR A 241 -5.28 -22.66 -34.44
C THR A 241 -6.68 -22.17 -34.14
N ASN A 242 -7.63 -22.35 -35.07
CA ASN A 242 -9.02 -21.95 -34.88
C ASN A 242 -9.70 -22.74 -33.76
N ILE A 243 -9.50 -24.07 -33.72
CA ILE A 243 -10.03 -24.92 -32.64
C ILE A 243 -9.48 -24.47 -31.29
N LEU A 244 -8.16 -24.27 -31.18
CA LEU A 244 -7.52 -23.82 -29.95
C LEU A 244 -8.03 -22.44 -29.51
N ARG A 245 -8.22 -21.51 -30.44
CA ARG A 245 -8.74 -20.16 -30.16
C ARG A 245 -10.17 -20.22 -29.64
N GLU A 246 -11.04 -20.98 -30.31
CA GLU A 246 -12.45 -21.14 -29.88
C GLU A 246 -12.56 -21.71 -28.47
N ILE A 247 -11.71 -22.66 -28.09
CA ILE A 247 -11.70 -23.25 -26.74
C ILE A 247 -11.37 -22.19 -25.69
N LEU A 248 -10.32 -21.40 -25.93
CA LEU A 248 -9.87 -20.38 -24.98
C LEU A 248 -10.92 -19.27 -24.81
N ILE A 249 -11.54 -18.84 -25.90
CA ILE A 249 -12.60 -17.83 -25.88
C ILE A 249 -13.88 -18.39 -25.24
N GLY A 250 -14.21 -19.66 -25.50
CA GLY A 250 -15.40 -20.30 -24.93
C GLY A 250 -15.33 -20.53 -23.42
N HIS A 251 -14.13 -20.59 -22.83
CA HIS A 251 -13.98 -20.82 -21.39
C HIS A 251 -14.39 -19.58 -20.57
N PRO A 252 -15.25 -19.69 -19.54
CA PRO A 252 -15.73 -18.52 -18.79
C PRO A 252 -14.62 -17.80 -18.00
N ASP A 253 -13.69 -18.53 -17.37
CA ASP A 253 -12.66 -17.98 -16.47
C ASP A 253 -11.38 -17.44 -17.17
N THR A 254 -11.29 -17.56 -18.49
CA THR A 254 -10.18 -16.99 -19.27
C THR A 254 -10.47 -15.52 -19.59
N LEU A 255 -9.47 -14.73 -19.96
CA LEU A 255 -9.70 -13.39 -20.52
C LEU A 255 -9.78 -13.44 -22.05
N GLY A 256 -10.53 -12.50 -22.62
CA GLY A 256 -10.70 -12.34 -24.06
C GLY A 256 -11.79 -11.33 -24.39
N ASN A 257 -12.04 -11.13 -25.68
CA ASN A 257 -13.11 -10.25 -26.16
C ASN A 257 -14.49 -10.76 -25.68
N LEU A 258 -15.20 -9.95 -24.89
CA LEU A 258 -16.46 -10.34 -24.26
C LEU A 258 -17.55 -10.77 -25.25
N ASP A 259 -17.60 -10.14 -26.44
CA ASP A 259 -18.58 -10.48 -27.48
C ASP A 259 -18.26 -11.84 -28.11
N GLU A 260 -16.99 -12.09 -28.45
CA GLU A 260 -16.55 -13.40 -28.95
C GLU A 260 -16.78 -14.48 -27.88
N LYS A 261 -16.57 -14.16 -26.59
CA LYS A 261 -16.85 -15.07 -25.48
C LYS A 261 -18.32 -15.45 -25.41
N LEU A 262 -19.24 -14.48 -25.46
CA LEU A 262 -20.69 -14.75 -25.42
C LEU A 262 -21.16 -15.63 -26.58
N GLN A 263 -20.54 -15.51 -27.76
CA GLN A 263 -20.86 -16.34 -28.93
C GLN A 263 -20.33 -17.77 -28.81
N ASN A 264 -19.19 -17.97 -28.13
CA ASN A 264 -18.51 -19.27 -28.06
C ASN A 264 -18.70 -20.01 -26.74
N ILE A 265 -19.23 -19.37 -25.70
CA ILE A 265 -19.47 -20.00 -24.39
C ILE A 265 -20.37 -21.24 -24.49
N ASP A 266 -21.24 -21.29 -25.50
CA ASP A 266 -22.11 -22.44 -25.74
C ASP A 266 -21.39 -23.65 -26.31
N LYS A 267 -20.24 -23.45 -26.96
CA LYS A 267 -19.46 -24.50 -27.63
C LYS A 267 -18.47 -25.21 -26.71
N PHE A 268 -18.20 -24.68 -25.52
CA PHE A 268 -17.26 -25.27 -24.57
C PHE A 268 -17.95 -26.42 -23.80
N TYR A 269 -17.45 -27.65 -23.96
CA TYR A 269 -17.96 -28.82 -23.25
C TYR A 269 -17.05 -29.19 -22.08
N GLY A 270 -17.60 -29.88 -21.07
CA GLY A 270 -16.83 -30.32 -19.90
C GLY A 270 -16.86 -29.39 -18.68
N LEU A 271 -17.82 -28.46 -18.62
CA LEU A 271 -18.14 -27.70 -17.43
C LEU A 271 -19.14 -28.46 -16.54
N SER A 272 -19.10 -28.24 -15.23
CA SER A 272 -20.06 -28.80 -14.28
C SER A 272 -21.50 -28.43 -14.64
N GLU A 273 -22.37 -29.45 -14.70
CA GLU A 273 -23.82 -29.26 -14.91
C GLU A 273 -24.47 -28.63 -13.67
N ALA A 274 -25.62 -27.99 -13.87
CA ALA A 274 -26.41 -27.43 -12.77
C ALA A 274 -26.84 -28.55 -11.80
N TYR A 275 -26.72 -28.30 -10.50
CA TYR A 275 -27.17 -29.23 -9.47
C TYR A 275 -28.00 -28.48 -8.41
N GLY A 276 -29.27 -28.87 -8.27
CA GLY A 276 -30.23 -28.17 -7.41
C GLY A 276 -30.43 -26.71 -7.85
N ASP A 277 -30.38 -25.78 -6.89
CA ASP A 277 -30.54 -24.33 -7.13
C ASP A 277 -29.25 -23.65 -7.64
N ARG A 278 -28.16 -24.39 -7.86
CA ARG A 278 -26.89 -23.82 -8.35
C ARG A 278 -26.90 -23.74 -9.87
N LEU A 279 -26.52 -22.56 -10.37
CA LEU A 279 -26.27 -22.36 -11.79
C LEU A 279 -25.18 -23.31 -12.29
N SER A 280 -25.32 -23.78 -13.53
CA SER A 280 -24.18 -24.39 -14.22
C SER A 280 -23.07 -23.36 -14.37
N LYS A 281 -21.83 -23.82 -14.43
CA LYS A 281 -20.67 -22.93 -14.61
C LYS A 281 -20.75 -22.09 -15.89
N LYS A 282 -21.41 -22.64 -16.91
CA LYS A 282 -21.71 -21.95 -18.16
C LYS A 282 -22.69 -20.80 -17.97
N GLU A 283 -23.79 -21.01 -17.25
CA GLU A 283 -24.76 -19.96 -16.93
C GLU A 283 -24.15 -18.89 -16.03
N ALA A 284 -23.43 -19.30 -14.98
CA ALA A 284 -22.72 -18.38 -14.10
C ALA A 284 -21.67 -17.56 -14.87
N GLY A 285 -20.91 -18.18 -15.77
CA GLY A 285 -19.97 -17.53 -16.66
C GLY A 285 -20.64 -16.50 -17.58
N ARG A 286 -21.78 -16.85 -18.20
CA ARG A 286 -22.55 -15.93 -19.05
C ARG A 286 -23.02 -14.71 -18.27
N LEU A 287 -23.56 -14.91 -17.07
CA LEU A 287 -23.98 -13.80 -16.19
C LEU A 287 -22.82 -12.87 -15.84
N ARG A 288 -21.65 -13.43 -15.51
CA ARG A 288 -20.44 -12.65 -15.22
C ARG A 288 -20.00 -11.81 -16.42
N ILE A 289 -19.95 -12.40 -17.61
CA ILE A 289 -19.53 -11.70 -18.84
C ILE A 289 -20.51 -10.57 -19.19
N LEU A 290 -21.82 -10.79 -19.06
CA LEU A 290 -22.84 -9.77 -19.30
C LEU A 290 -22.72 -8.62 -18.30
N ALA A 291 -22.56 -8.92 -17.01
CA ALA A 291 -22.37 -7.91 -15.99
C ALA A 291 -21.06 -7.14 -16.19
N GLU A 292 -19.99 -7.81 -16.61
CA GLU A 292 -18.71 -7.17 -16.91
C GLU A 292 -18.82 -6.22 -18.10
N LYS A 293 -19.53 -6.63 -19.15
CA LYS A 293 -19.81 -5.77 -20.31
C LYS A 293 -20.57 -4.52 -19.91
N ALA A 294 -21.58 -4.63 -19.04
CA ALA A 294 -22.34 -3.50 -18.53
C ALA A 294 -21.45 -2.54 -17.73
N VAL A 295 -20.63 -3.06 -16.81
CA VAL A 295 -19.67 -2.26 -16.03
C VAL A 295 -18.68 -1.56 -16.94
N ASN A 296 -18.07 -2.26 -17.91
CA ASN A 296 -17.07 -1.67 -18.80
C ASN A 296 -17.67 -0.56 -19.68
N THR A 297 -18.92 -0.72 -20.11
CA THR A 297 -19.64 0.32 -20.87
C THR A 297 -19.86 1.56 -20.00
N GLN A 298 -20.36 1.38 -18.78
CA GLN A 298 -20.60 2.51 -17.87
C GLN A 298 -19.30 3.19 -17.42
N LEU A 299 -18.23 2.41 -17.22
CA LEU A 299 -16.92 2.94 -16.89
C LEU A 299 -16.37 3.82 -18.02
N GLN A 300 -16.52 3.41 -19.29
CA GLN A 300 -16.16 4.25 -20.45
C GLN A 300 -16.98 5.54 -20.51
N THR A 301 -18.29 5.48 -20.21
CA THR A 301 -19.14 6.66 -20.13
C THR A 301 -18.65 7.64 -19.05
N VAL A 302 -18.28 7.12 -17.88
CA VAL A 302 -17.75 7.91 -16.76
C VAL A 302 -16.38 8.51 -17.11
N GLU A 303 -15.46 7.73 -17.70
CA GLU A 303 -14.15 8.19 -18.16
C GLU A 303 -14.28 9.36 -19.15
N HIS A 304 -15.12 9.20 -20.18
CA HIS A 304 -15.37 10.27 -21.15
C HIS A 304 -15.97 11.53 -20.50
N ALA A 305 -16.86 11.37 -19.53
CA ALA A 305 -17.44 12.50 -18.80
C ALA A 305 -16.39 13.24 -17.93
N PHE A 306 -15.42 12.51 -17.38
CA PHE A 306 -14.27 13.10 -16.69
C PHE A 306 -13.32 13.82 -17.64
N ASP A 307 -13.03 13.27 -18.82
CA ASP A 307 -12.19 13.94 -19.83
C ASP A 307 -12.78 15.30 -20.22
N ASN A 308 -14.09 15.34 -20.47
CA ASN A 308 -14.83 16.58 -20.76
C ASN A 308 -14.79 17.58 -19.59
N LEU A 309 -14.88 17.09 -18.35
CA LEU A 309 -14.75 17.92 -17.15
C LEU A 309 -13.33 18.50 -17.03
N ILE A 310 -12.29 17.69 -17.24
CA ILE A 310 -10.89 18.10 -17.16
C ILE A 310 -10.59 19.17 -18.21
N GLU A 311 -11.03 18.97 -19.45
CA GLU A 311 -10.88 19.98 -20.51
C GLU A 311 -11.52 21.31 -20.12
N LYS A 312 -12.73 21.25 -19.54
CA LYS A 312 -13.42 22.44 -19.04
C LYS A 312 -12.68 23.11 -17.88
N ILE A 313 -12.12 22.35 -16.94
CA ILE A 313 -11.30 22.89 -15.83
C ILE A 313 -10.08 23.61 -16.40
N MET A 314 -9.35 22.99 -17.34
CA MET A 314 -8.15 23.55 -17.96
C MET A 314 -8.42 24.86 -18.71
N LEU A 315 -9.59 24.98 -19.35
CA LEU A 315 -10.01 26.20 -20.03
C LEU A 315 -10.29 27.34 -19.05
N LEU A 316 -11.01 27.05 -17.96
CA LEU A 316 -11.44 28.06 -16.98
C LEU A 316 -10.31 28.51 -16.06
N GLU A 317 -9.39 27.61 -15.68
CA GLU A 317 -8.26 27.97 -14.80
C GLU A 317 -7.33 29.02 -15.40
N LYS A 318 -7.19 29.09 -16.74
CA LYS A 318 -6.32 30.07 -17.41
C LYS A 318 -6.72 31.53 -17.15
N GLY A 319 -8.00 31.78 -16.84
CA GLY A 319 -8.53 33.11 -16.54
C GLY A 319 -8.68 33.42 -15.04
N GLY A 320 -8.44 32.44 -14.16
CA GLY A 320 -8.78 32.49 -12.74
C GLY A 320 -10.27 32.21 -12.49
N LEU A 321 -10.57 31.26 -11.61
CA LEU A 321 -11.93 30.73 -11.40
C LEU A 321 -12.85 31.74 -10.69
N GLN A 322 -13.83 32.28 -11.42
CA GLN A 322 -14.91 33.10 -10.87
C GLN A 322 -16.01 32.24 -10.23
N THR A 323 -16.86 32.85 -9.39
CA THR A 323 -17.95 32.14 -8.69
C THR A 323 -18.94 31.45 -9.64
N GLU A 324 -19.21 32.04 -10.80
CA GLU A 324 -20.11 31.46 -11.82
C GLU A 324 -19.48 30.25 -12.52
N GLU A 325 -18.18 30.32 -12.80
CA GLU A 325 -17.40 29.23 -13.39
C GLU A 325 -17.31 28.05 -12.43
N ILE A 326 -17.08 28.31 -11.14
CA ILE A 326 -17.11 27.29 -10.08
C ILE A 326 -18.47 26.60 -10.04
N ARG A 327 -19.58 27.35 -10.09
CA ARG A 327 -20.93 26.78 -10.12
C ARG A 327 -21.16 25.92 -11.37
N SER A 328 -20.65 26.37 -12.52
CA SER A 328 -20.72 25.62 -13.77
C SER A 328 -19.91 24.31 -13.72
N LEU A 329 -18.73 24.34 -13.12
CA LEU A 329 -17.91 23.14 -12.88
C LEU A 329 -18.58 22.18 -11.90
N GLN A 330 -19.17 22.70 -10.82
CA GLN A 330 -19.94 21.89 -9.87
C GLN A 330 -21.11 21.17 -10.56
N GLN A 331 -21.86 21.84 -11.44
CA GLN A 331 -22.96 21.20 -12.16
C GLN A 331 -22.50 20.06 -13.06
N VAL A 332 -21.42 20.25 -13.83
CA VAL A 332 -20.85 19.19 -14.66
C VAL A 332 -20.31 18.05 -13.79
N TYR A 333 -19.65 18.38 -12.68
CA TYR A 333 -19.16 17.36 -11.77
C TYR A 333 -20.29 16.55 -11.12
N LEU A 334 -21.41 17.18 -10.78
CA LEU A 334 -22.57 16.50 -10.20
C LEU A 334 -23.23 15.56 -11.20
N SER A 335 -23.29 15.89 -12.50
CA SER A 335 -23.78 14.93 -13.51
C SER A 335 -22.85 13.73 -13.65
N VAL A 336 -21.53 13.92 -13.55
CA VAL A 336 -20.57 12.81 -13.46
C VAL A 336 -20.80 11.97 -12.20
N ALA A 337 -21.06 12.62 -11.06
CA ALA A 337 -21.35 11.92 -9.80
C ALA A 337 -22.63 11.06 -9.89
N GLU A 338 -23.66 11.53 -10.59
CA GLU A 338 -24.89 10.76 -10.86
C GLU A 338 -24.61 9.50 -11.70
N LEU A 339 -23.79 9.59 -12.76
CA LEU A 339 -23.35 8.42 -13.55
C LEU A 339 -22.63 7.37 -12.70
N VAL A 340 -21.87 7.83 -11.69
CA VAL A 340 -21.20 6.95 -10.73
C VAL A 340 -22.18 6.33 -9.73
N GLY A 341 -23.28 7.01 -9.41
CA GLY A 341 -24.30 6.57 -8.45
C GLY A 341 -24.34 7.38 -7.15
N LEU A 342 -23.89 8.64 -7.21
CA LEU A 342 -23.79 9.55 -6.07
C LEU A 342 -24.66 10.79 -6.30
N ARG A 343 -25.22 11.32 -5.21
CA ARG A 343 -25.96 12.58 -5.18
C ARG A 343 -25.47 13.50 -4.08
N LEU A 344 -25.70 14.80 -4.25
CA LEU A 344 -25.36 15.79 -3.27
C LEU A 344 -26.41 15.87 -2.16
N VAL A 345 -26.00 15.68 -0.91
CA VAL A 345 -26.87 15.76 0.28
C VAL A 345 -26.34 16.82 1.24
N LYS A 346 -27.27 17.51 1.91
CA LYS A 346 -26.97 18.45 3.00
C LYS A 346 -26.97 17.69 4.33
N GLN A 347 -25.81 17.59 4.96
CA GLN A 347 -25.66 16.90 6.25
C GLN A 347 -25.48 17.90 7.39
N GLY A 348 -26.34 17.84 8.41
CA GLY A 348 -26.29 18.67 9.64
C GLY A 348 -27.54 19.50 9.91
N LYS A 349 -27.67 20.05 11.14
CA LYS A 349 -28.75 20.95 11.57
C LYS A 349 -28.22 22.39 11.77
N GLY A 350 -28.97 23.39 11.32
CA GLY A 350 -28.66 24.83 11.54
C GLY A 350 -27.52 25.37 10.67
N ARG A 351 -26.71 26.30 11.21
CA ARG A 351 -25.60 27.01 10.50
C ARG A 351 -24.39 26.14 10.12
N ARG A 352 -24.31 24.87 10.55
CA ARG A 352 -23.21 23.93 10.25
C ARG A 352 -23.65 22.85 9.25
N GLN A 353 -24.31 23.24 8.16
CA GLN A 353 -24.61 22.31 7.06
C GLN A 353 -23.34 22.07 6.25
N ARG A 354 -22.95 20.80 6.11
CA ARG A 354 -21.87 20.39 5.21
C ARG A 354 -22.49 19.71 4.00
N MET A 355 -22.00 20.09 2.81
CA MET A 355 -22.35 19.43 1.56
C MET A 355 -21.47 18.20 1.41
N ARG A 356 -22.07 17.04 1.14
CA ARG A 356 -21.34 15.80 0.91
C ARG A 356 -22.02 14.97 -0.17
N LEU A 357 -21.24 14.23 -0.93
CA LEU A 357 -21.78 13.18 -1.79
C LEU A 357 -22.19 11.98 -0.95
N GLU A 358 -23.42 11.54 -1.15
CA GLU A 358 -23.96 10.29 -0.62
C GLU A 358 -24.45 9.42 -1.77
N GLU A 359 -24.58 8.14 -1.48
CA GLU A 359 -24.94 7.15 -2.47
C GLU A 359 -26.45 7.20 -2.76
N LEU A 360 -26.82 7.03 -4.03
CA LEU A 360 -28.22 7.00 -4.44
C LEU A 360 -28.96 5.80 -3.78
N PRO A 361 -30.28 5.88 -3.58
CA PRO A 361 -31.07 4.74 -3.12
C PRO A 361 -30.96 3.54 -4.07
N GLU A 362 -31.12 2.32 -3.57
CA GLU A 362 -30.96 1.09 -4.36
C GLU A 362 -31.81 1.06 -5.65
N MET A 363 -33.04 1.54 -5.59
CA MET A 363 -33.96 1.56 -6.73
C MET A 363 -33.47 2.44 -7.89
N GLU A 364 -32.71 3.50 -7.60
CA GLU A 364 -32.23 4.47 -8.60
C GLU A 364 -30.82 4.13 -9.12
N ARG A 365 -30.14 3.14 -8.53
CA ARG A 365 -28.73 2.84 -8.84
C ARG A 365 -28.50 1.78 -9.91
N GLN A 366 -29.54 1.11 -10.40
CA GLN A 366 -29.37 -0.13 -11.17
C GLN A 366 -28.48 0.02 -12.41
N GLU A 367 -28.45 1.20 -13.02
CA GLU A 367 -27.65 1.51 -14.22
C GLU A 367 -26.39 2.36 -13.92
N THR A 368 -26.18 2.73 -12.66
CA THR A 368 -25.02 3.53 -12.22
C THR A 368 -23.77 2.68 -12.09
N LEU A 369 -22.57 3.27 -12.13
CA LEU A 369 -21.32 2.52 -12.02
C LEU A 369 -21.26 1.67 -10.74
N ILE A 370 -21.59 2.25 -9.58
CA ILE A 370 -21.60 1.53 -8.30
C ILE A 370 -22.62 0.38 -8.34
N GLY A 371 -23.83 0.64 -8.84
CA GLY A 371 -24.86 -0.40 -8.94
C GLY A 371 -24.45 -1.56 -9.84
N LEU A 372 -23.89 -1.27 -11.02
CA LEU A 372 -23.41 -2.27 -11.97
C LEU A 372 -22.21 -3.05 -11.42
N VAL A 373 -21.28 -2.39 -10.71
CA VAL A 373 -20.15 -3.08 -10.05
C VAL A 373 -20.66 -4.05 -8.98
N ARG A 374 -21.68 -3.67 -8.21
CA ARG A 374 -22.33 -4.59 -7.27
C ARG A 374 -22.98 -5.78 -7.94
N GLN A 375 -23.76 -5.55 -8.98
CA GLN A 375 -24.36 -6.64 -9.77
C GLN A 375 -23.29 -7.56 -10.35
N TRP A 376 -22.17 -6.98 -10.80
CA TRP A 376 -21.05 -7.73 -11.34
C TRP A 376 -20.40 -8.64 -10.29
N TYR A 377 -19.93 -8.14 -9.15
CA TYR A 377 -19.35 -9.04 -8.15
C TYR A 377 -20.40 -9.99 -7.54
N GLN A 378 -21.68 -9.61 -7.48
CA GLN A 378 -22.76 -10.54 -7.11
C GLN A 378 -22.92 -11.67 -8.12
N ALA A 379 -22.70 -11.43 -9.41
CA ALA A 379 -22.65 -12.50 -10.42
C ALA A 379 -21.46 -13.44 -10.18
N TRP A 380 -20.34 -12.94 -9.66
CA TRP A 380 -19.22 -13.78 -9.22
C TRP A 380 -19.59 -14.69 -8.04
N LEU A 381 -20.39 -14.22 -7.09
CA LEU A 381 -20.87 -15.05 -5.98
C LEU A 381 -21.75 -16.22 -6.42
N LYS A 382 -22.25 -16.21 -7.67
CA LYS A 382 -23.02 -17.31 -8.26
C LYS A 382 -22.15 -18.34 -8.99
N ASP A 383 -20.84 -18.15 -9.03
CA ASP A 383 -19.90 -19.14 -9.60
C ASP A 383 -19.95 -20.43 -8.76
N PRO A 384 -20.28 -21.59 -9.36
CA PRO A 384 -20.37 -22.86 -8.65
C PRO A 384 -19.03 -23.35 -8.10
N ASP A 385 -17.92 -22.91 -8.69
CA ASP A 385 -16.56 -23.30 -8.26
C ASP A 385 -16.00 -22.37 -7.16
N LEU A 386 -16.71 -21.29 -6.83
CA LEU A 386 -16.26 -20.32 -5.83
C LEU A 386 -16.42 -20.86 -4.40
N VAL A 387 -15.29 -20.97 -3.72
CA VAL A 387 -15.19 -21.42 -2.33
C VAL A 387 -15.87 -20.41 -1.38
N LEU A 388 -16.34 -20.87 -0.21
CA LEU A 388 -17.11 -20.05 0.73
C LEU A 388 -16.31 -18.86 1.27
N GLU A 389 -15.03 -19.05 1.56
CA GLU A 389 -14.13 -18.02 2.09
C GLU A 389 -13.97 -16.86 1.10
N ASP A 390 -13.85 -17.18 -0.19
CA ASP A 390 -13.69 -16.19 -1.27
C ASP A 390 -14.92 -15.30 -1.46
N ARG A 391 -16.11 -15.78 -1.06
CA ARG A 391 -17.36 -14.99 -1.17
C ARG A 391 -17.29 -13.73 -0.33
N ASN A 392 -16.78 -13.86 0.89
CA ASN A 392 -16.61 -12.74 1.81
C ASN A 392 -15.49 -11.82 1.32
N ILE A 393 -14.35 -12.40 0.94
CA ILE A 393 -13.19 -11.64 0.44
C ILE A 393 -13.55 -10.79 -0.78
N LEU A 394 -14.26 -11.36 -1.77
CA LEU A 394 -14.69 -10.64 -2.95
C LEU A 394 -15.64 -9.48 -2.62
N SER A 395 -16.64 -9.73 -1.78
CA SER A 395 -17.59 -8.69 -1.38
C SER A 395 -16.90 -7.55 -0.63
N ASP A 396 -16.03 -7.89 0.33
CA ASP A 396 -15.33 -6.92 1.16
C ASP A 396 -14.32 -6.10 0.34
N GLU A 397 -13.55 -6.74 -0.56
CA GLU A 397 -12.60 -6.06 -1.45
C GLU A 397 -13.32 -5.02 -2.32
N TRP A 398 -14.45 -5.39 -2.93
CA TRP A 398 -15.18 -4.49 -3.82
C TRP A 398 -15.96 -3.40 -3.08
N GLU A 399 -16.56 -3.68 -1.93
CA GLU A 399 -17.15 -2.64 -1.10
C GLU A 399 -16.10 -1.66 -0.60
N GLN A 400 -14.91 -2.12 -0.20
CA GLN A 400 -13.80 -1.24 0.17
C GLN A 400 -13.39 -0.34 -1.00
N LYS A 401 -13.24 -0.89 -2.22
CA LYS A 401 -12.95 -0.10 -3.42
C LYS A 401 -14.03 0.95 -3.70
N ILE A 402 -15.31 0.61 -3.56
CA ILE A 402 -16.43 1.54 -3.69
C ILE A 402 -16.35 2.63 -2.62
N GLN A 403 -16.03 2.32 -1.37
CA GLN A 403 -15.84 3.35 -0.33
C GLN A 403 -14.69 4.29 -0.66
N ILE A 404 -13.56 3.78 -1.15
CA ILE A 404 -12.42 4.62 -1.55
C ILE A 404 -12.80 5.52 -2.74
N LEU A 405 -13.53 4.99 -3.73
CA LEU A 405 -14.10 5.76 -4.84
C LEU A 405 -14.96 6.91 -4.30
N LYS A 406 -15.90 6.64 -3.38
CA LYS A 406 -16.76 7.64 -2.74
C LYS A 406 -15.97 8.72 -2.01
N ILE A 407 -14.94 8.33 -1.25
CA ILE A 407 -14.06 9.27 -0.54
C ILE A 407 -13.34 10.18 -1.54
N LYS A 408 -12.78 9.61 -2.62
CA LYS A 408 -12.06 10.37 -3.64
C LYS A 408 -12.98 11.31 -4.42
N MET A 409 -14.16 10.84 -4.82
CA MET A 409 -15.21 11.68 -5.42
C MET A 409 -15.60 12.85 -4.49
N ASN A 410 -15.76 12.59 -3.19
CA ASN A 410 -16.11 13.66 -2.27
C ASN A 410 -14.95 14.65 -2.08
N LYS A 411 -13.69 14.19 -2.07
CA LYS A 411 -12.51 15.07 -2.02
C LYS A 411 -12.44 15.97 -3.26
N LEU A 412 -12.63 15.41 -4.45
CA LEU A 412 -12.62 16.18 -5.70
C LEU A 412 -13.77 17.21 -5.73
N PHE A 413 -14.98 16.84 -5.29
CA PHE A 413 -16.09 17.78 -5.13
C PHE A 413 -15.75 18.97 -4.23
N LEU A 414 -15.16 18.71 -3.05
CA LEU A 414 -14.78 19.75 -2.10
C LEU A 414 -13.71 20.68 -2.70
N LYS A 415 -12.78 20.12 -3.47
CA LYS A 415 -11.72 20.89 -4.13
C LYS A 415 -12.26 21.76 -5.28
N ILE A 416 -13.17 21.23 -6.10
CA ILE A 416 -13.91 22.01 -7.11
C ILE A 416 -14.70 23.15 -6.44
N SER A 417 -15.29 22.88 -5.27
CA SER A 417 -16.11 23.86 -4.54
C SER A 417 -15.30 24.97 -3.88
N ASN A 418 -14.02 24.72 -3.58
CA ASN A 418 -13.13 25.69 -2.96
C ASN A 418 -11.69 25.56 -3.50
N PRO A 419 -11.43 26.05 -4.73
CA PRO A 419 -10.16 25.81 -5.42
C PRO A 419 -8.96 26.54 -4.76
N GLY A 420 -9.18 27.71 -4.15
CA GLY A 420 -8.12 28.61 -3.65
C GLY A 420 -7.40 28.19 -2.36
N GLY A 421 -7.61 26.96 -1.86
CA GLY A 421 -7.05 26.50 -0.59
C GLY A 421 -5.67 25.82 -0.65
N ASP A 422 -5.20 25.37 -1.82
CA ASP A 422 -3.93 24.61 -1.94
C ASP A 422 -3.12 25.06 -3.18
N GLU A 423 -1.82 24.76 -3.18
CA GLU A 423 -0.87 25.07 -4.27
C GLU A 423 -1.08 24.22 -5.54
N THR A 424 -1.74 23.07 -5.44
CA THR A 424 -1.95 22.15 -6.57
C THR A 424 -3.19 22.53 -7.38
N ARG A 425 -3.06 22.50 -8.71
CA ARG A 425 -4.11 22.86 -9.67
C ARG A 425 -5.24 21.84 -9.69
N LEU A 426 -6.45 22.27 -10.07
CA LEU A 426 -7.65 21.45 -10.04
C LEU A 426 -7.64 20.37 -11.13
N ASP A 427 -7.05 20.66 -12.30
CA ASP A 427 -6.87 19.70 -13.39
C ASP A 427 -5.97 18.53 -12.98
N ASP A 428 -4.86 18.80 -12.29
CA ASP A 428 -3.96 17.77 -11.74
C ASP A 428 -4.71 16.80 -10.81
N TYR A 429 -5.57 17.31 -9.92
CA TYR A 429 -6.38 16.47 -9.03
C TYR A 429 -7.37 15.59 -9.80
N ALA A 430 -8.02 16.13 -10.82
CA ALA A 430 -8.95 15.38 -11.65
C ALA A 430 -8.23 14.31 -12.49
N GLN A 431 -7.08 14.61 -13.06
CA GLN A 431 -6.25 13.65 -13.79
C GLN A 431 -5.73 12.53 -12.87
N GLN A 432 -5.25 12.86 -11.67
CA GLN A 432 -4.85 11.86 -10.67
C GLN A 432 -6.01 10.95 -10.26
N PHE A 433 -7.22 11.49 -10.19
CA PHE A 433 -8.41 10.71 -9.91
C PHE A 433 -8.71 9.72 -11.04
N VAL A 434 -8.74 10.16 -12.30
CA VAL A 434 -8.97 9.29 -13.47
C VAL A 434 -7.90 8.21 -13.56
N LYS A 435 -6.62 8.58 -13.40
CA LYS A 435 -5.51 7.64 -13.32
C LYS A 435 -5.73 6.58 -12.24
N TRP A 436 -6.18 7.00 -11.05
CA TRP A 436 -6.47 6.07 -9.96
C TRP A 436 -7.63 5.11 -10.29
N VAL A 437 -8.69 5.59 -10.95
CA VAL A 437 -9.80 4.72 -11.39
C VAL A 437 -9.28 3.63 -12.34
N HIS A 438 -8.46 4.02 -13.32
CA HIS A 438 -7.88 3.09 -14.29
C HIS A 438 -6.93 2.06 -13.65
N GLU A 439 -6.05 2.50 -12.75
CA GLU A 439 -5.00 1.65 -12.18
C GLU A 439 -5.48 0.79 -11.00
N TYR A 440 -6.43 1.27 -10.20
CA TYR A 440 -6.76 0.65 -8.90
C TYR A 440 -8.24 0.28 -8.71
N PHE A 441 -9.17 0.89 -9.45
CA PHE A 441 -10.59 0.54 -9.32
C PHE A 441 -10.96 -0.66 -10.20
N LYS A 442 -11.02 -0.47 -11.52
CA LYS A 442 -11.29 -1.53 -12.51
C LYS A 442 -10.76 -1.13 -13.89
N GLU A 443 -10.16 -2.07 -14.61
CA GLU A 443 -9.71 -1.89 -16.00
C GLU A 443 -10.91 -2.08 -16.97
N SER A 444 -11.13 -1.14 -17.89
CA SER A 444 -12.26 -1.16 -18.83
C SER A 444 -12.02 -1.99 -20.11
N LYS A 445 -10.76 -2.27 -20.47
CA LYS A 445 -10.37 -3.01 -21.68
C LYS A 445 -9.18 -3.94 -21.44
N THR A 446 -9.27 -5.18 -21.91
CA THR A 446 -8.24 -6.22 -21.73
C THR A 446 -7.67 -6.77 -23.04
N LEU A 447 -7.67 -5.98 -24.13
CA LEU A 447 -7.28 -6.42 -25.48
C LEU A 447 -5.86 -7.04 -25.55
N TRP A 448 -4.91 -6.51 -24.78
CA TRP A 448 -3.54 -7.06 -24.74
C TRP A 448 -3.44 -8.43 -24.03
N LYS A 449 -4.50 -8.83 -23.31
CA LYS A 449 -4.66 -10.10 -22.59
C LYS A 449 -5.41 -11.16 -23.41
N GLU A 450 -5.64 -10.92 -24.70
CA GLU A 450 -6.22 -11.94 -25.58
C GLU A 450 -5.34 -13.19 -25.67
N PRO A 451 -5.95 -14.38 -25.84
CA PRO A 451 -5.20 -15.62 -26.00
C PRO A 451 -4.30 -15.59 -27.23
N LYS A 452 -3.06 -16.09 -27.08
CA LYS A 452 -2.05 -16.15 -28.14
C LYS A 452 -1.68 -17.59 -28.40
N ILE A 453 -1.80 -18.02 -29.65
CA ILE A 453 -1.44 -19.36 -30.10
C ILE A 453 -0.25 -19.22 -31.04
N ARG A 454 0.83 -19.96 -30.76
CA ARG A 454 2.05 -19.95 -31.56
C ARG A 454 2.41 -21.38 -31.94
N LEU A 455 2.68 -21.61 -33.21
CA LEU A 455 3.39 -22.80 -33.67
C LEU A 455 4.87 -22.61 -33.34
N MET A 456 5.42 -23.46 -32.46
CA MET A 456 6.79 -23.33 -31.96
C MET A 456 7.78 -24.13 -32.79
N ASP A 457 7.41 -25.36 -33.13
CA ASP A 457 8.27 -26.28 -33.87
C ASP A 457 7.44 -27.33 -34.64
N ILE A 458 8.06 -27.93 -35.64
CA ILE A 458 7.57 -29.07 -36.40
C ILE A 458 8.63 -30.15 -36.28
N LYS A 459 8.46 -31.07 -35.31
CA LYS A 459 9.42 -32.16 -35.03
C LYS A 459 8.85 -33.51 -35.43
N GLY A 460 9.55 -34.21 -36.34
CA GLY A 460 9.21 -35.58 -36.72
C GLY A 460 7.78 -35.67 -37.28
N SER A 461 6.89 -36.35 -36.57
CA SER A 461 5.46 -36.54 -36.93
C SER A 461 4.49 -35.57 -36.22
N GLY A 462 4.99 -34.62 -35.40
CA GLY A 462 4.17 -33.65 -34.67
C GLY A 462 4.51 -32.17 -34.91
N MET A 463 3.50 -31.32 -34.92
CA MET A 463 3.59 -29.87 -34.73
C MET A 463 3.34 -29.53 -33.26
N GLU A 464 4.20 -28.70 -32.66
CA GLU A 464 4.05 -28.25 -31.27
C GLU A 464 3.49 -26.83 -31.22
N PHE A 465 2.32 -26.67 -30.59
CA PHE A 465 1.71 -25.37 -30.35
C PHE A 465 1.89 -24.96 -28.89
N THR A 466 2.31 -23.71 -28.65
CA THR A 466 2.22 -23.07 -27.34
C THR A 466 1.01 -22.14 -27.33
N VAL A 467 0.11 -22.41 -26.38
CA VAL A 467 -1.10 -21.63 -26.16
C VAL A 467 -0.96 -20.84 -24.87
N LYS A 468 -0.86 -19.52 -24.99
CA LYS A 468 -0.80 -18.59 -23.86
C LYS A 468 -2.15 -17.89 -23.67
N PHE A 469 -2.68 -17.88 -22.45
CA PHE A 469 -3.94 -17.23 -22.12
C PHE A 469 -3.89 -16.67 -20.70
N TYR A 470 -4.81 -15.75 -20.37
CA TYR A 470 -4.90 -15.17 -19.04
C TYR A 470 -6.10 -15.74 -18.30
N VAL A 471 -5.93 -15.96 -17.00
CA VAL A 471 -7.01 -16.31 -16.06
C VAL A 471 -7.43 -15.05 -15.30
N ASP A 472 -8.72 -14.97 -15.00
CA ASP A 472 -9.39 -13.81 -14.43
C ASP A 472 -8.90 -13.37 -13.03
N ASN A 473 -8.75 -14.28 -12.07
CA ASN A 473 -8.29 -13.94 -10.72
C ASN A 473 -7.54 -15.10 -10.05
N ILE A 474 -6.22 -14.97 -9.91
CA ILE A 474 -5.40 -16.02 -9.28
C ILE A 474 -5.54 -16.13 -7.77
N LYS A 475 -6.20 -15.17 -7.11
CA LYS A 475 -6.35 -15.21 -5.65
C LYS A 475 -7.42 -16.19 -5.20
N LEU A 476 -8.33 -16.56 -6.10
CA LEU A 476 -9.48 -17.40 -5.79
C LEU A 476 -9.10 -18.87 -5.69
N GLU A 477 -9.94 -19.62 -4.99
CA GLU A 477 -9.87 -21.07 -4.83
C GLU A 477 -8.55 -21.48 -4.20
N HIS A 478 -8.14 -20.79 -3.13
CA HIS A 478 -6.84 -21.01 -2.46
C HIS A 478 -5.65 -20.92 -3.43
N TRP A 479 -5.70 -19.98 -4.38
CA TRP A 479 -4.71 -19.83 -5.44
C TRP A 479 -4.66 -20.98 -6.46
N GLU A 480 -5.63 -21.91 -6.44
CA GLU A 480 -5.69 -23.06 -7.34
C GLU A 480 -6.51 -22.82 -8.61
N ARG A 481 -7.23 -21.69 -8.71
CA ARG A 481 -8.08 -21.37 -9.87
C ARG A 481 -7.32 -21.49 -11.20
N GLY A 482 -6.08 -21.02 -11.24
CA GLY A 482 -5.23 -21.13 -12.41
C GLY A 482 -4.93 -22.58 -12.83
N TYR A 483 -4.67 -23.46 -11.87
CA TYR A 483 -4.47 -24.88 -12.12
C TYR A 483 -5.74 -25.55 -12.62
N ARG A 484 -6.90 -25.27 -12.01
CA ARG A 484 -8.21 -25.78 -12.44
C ARG A 484 -8.51 -25.38 -13.88
N VAL A 485 -8.45 -24.08 -14.18
CA VAL A 485 -8.73 -23.55 -15.53
C VAL A 485 -7.78 -24.14 -16.56
N THR A 486 -6.48 -24.22 -16.24
CA THR A 486 -5.49 -24.83 -17.13
C THR A 486 -5.80 -26.30 -17.42
N ASN A 487 -6.26 -27.05 -16.43
CA ASN A 487 -6.65 -28.46 -16.61
C ASN A 487 -7.96 -28.62 -17.40
N GLU A 488 -8.95 -27.75 -17.21
CA GLU A 488 -10.18 -27.73 -18.01
C GLU A 488 -9.89 -27.41 -19.48
N VAL A 489 -9.13 -26.35 -19.73
CA VAL A 489 -8.69 -25.96 -21.07
C VAL A 489 -7.90 -27.09 -21.73
N ARG A 490 -6.92 -27.68 -21.04
CA ARG A 490 -6.11 -28.79 -21.59
C ARG A 490 -6.98 -29.99 -21.96
N ARG A 491 -7.89 -30.41 -21.09
CA ARG A 491 -8.81 -31.53 -21.35
C ARG A 491 -9.65 -31.27 -22.59
N GLU A 492 -10.17 -30.05 -22.72
CA GLU A 492 -11.02 -29.67 -23.85
C GLU A 492 -10.23 -29.57 -25.17
N MET A 493 -8.99 -29.08 -25.13
CA MET A 493 -8.08 -29.10 -26.27
C MET A 493 -7.82 -30.52 -26.78
N VAL A 494 -7.44 -31.44 -25.89
CA VAL A 494 -7.23 -32.85 -26.26
C VAL A 494 -8.51 -33.45 -26.83
N ARG A 495 -9.67 -33.18 -26.22
CA ARG A 495 -10.97 -33.69 -26.68
C ARG A 495 -11.29 -33.22 -28.09
N ARG A 496 -11.26 -31.91 -28.37
CA ARG A 496 -11.62 -31.35 -29.69
C ARG A 496 -10.61 -31.70 -30.77
N LEU A 497 -9.31 -31.73 -30.46
CA LEU A 497 -8.30 -32.17 -31.42
C LEU A 497 -8.45 -33.65 -31.79
N ARG A 498 -8.83 -34.51 -30.83
CA ARG A 498 -9.15 -35.93 -31.12
C ARG A 498 -10.41 -36.06 -31.98
N GLN A 499 -11.46 -35.28 -31.70
CA GLN A 499 -12.68 -35.26 -32.52
C GLN A 499 -12.41 -34.81 -33.96
N ALA A 500 -11.45 -33.91 -34.15
CA ALA A 500 -10.99 -33.48 -35.46
C ALA A 500 -9.93 -34.41 -36.08
N TYR A 501 -9.57 -35.52 -35.42
CA TYR A 501 -8.54 -36.49 -35.86
C TYR A 501 -7.13 -35.91 -36.06
N ILE A 502 -6.83 -34.78 -35.42
CA ILE A 502 -5.56 -34.03 -35.57
C ILE A 502 -4.70 -34.03 -34.29
N TYR A 503 -5.12 -34.73 -33.24
CA TYR A 503 -4.34 -34.84 -32.00
C TYR A 503 -3.13 -35.77 -32.17
N ASN A 504 -1.94 -35.32 -31.76
CA ASN A 504 -0.75 -36.17 -31.68
C ASN A 504 -0.58 -36.72 -30.26
N VAL A 505 -0.42 -38.04 -30.14
CA VAL A 505 -0.39 -38.76 -28.84
C VAL A 505 0.89 -38.47 -28.06
#